data_AF-A0AAD5RCX0-F1
#
_entry.id   AF-A0AAD5RCX0-F1
#
_cell.length_a   1.000
_cell.length_b   1.000
_cell.length_c   1.000
_cell.angle_alpha   90.00
_cell.angle_beta   90.00
_cell.angle_gamma   90.00
#
_symmetry.space_group_name_H-M   'P 1'
#
loop_
_entity.id
_entity.type
_entity.pdbx_description
1 polymer ?
#
loop_
_entity_poly.entity_id
_entity_poly.type
_entity_poly.pdbx_seq_one_letter_code
_entity_poly.pdbx_strand_id
1 'polypeptide(L)'
;MSKVECDFGDGVQFMKIPNFFSVAMKPFDPETYEDEDEEQVDDEGRTRLKLKVENTIRWRFAQDAEGNIIKESNAKIVRWSDGRCVLM
;
A
#
# COMPACT_ATOMS: atom_id res chain seq x y z
N MET A 1 5.82 14.14 -5.95
CA MET A 1 5.25 13.73 -4.65
C MET A 1 3.86 13.17 -4.93
N SER A 2 3.62 11.91 -4.59
CA SER A 2 2.30 11.29 -4.68
C SER A 2 1.39 11.84 -3.57
N LYS A 3 0.26 12.46 -3.94
CA LYS A 3 -0.77 12.93 -3.01
C LYS A 3 -1.74 11.78 -2.78
N VAL A 4 -1.83 11.29 -1.55
CA VAL A 4 -2.82 10.28 -1.14
C VAL A 4 -3.89 11.01 -0.33
N GLU A 5 -5.15 10.97 -0.79
CA GLU A 5 -6.30 11.50 -0.06
C GLU A 5 -6.95 10.35 0.73
N CYS A 6 -6.99 10.47 2.05
CA CYS A 6 -7.72 9.55 2.92
C CYS A 6 -8.85 10.35 3.60
N ASP A 7 -10.10 9.87 3.44
CA ASP A 7 -11.28 10.45 4.08
C ASP A 7 -11.69 9.59 5.28
N PHE A 8 -11.64 10.18 6.47
CA PHE A 8 -12.02 9.56 7.74
C PHE A 8 -13.33 10.13 8.30
N GLY A 9 -14.10 10.88 7.50
CA GLY A 9 -15.31 11.58 7.93
C GLY A 9 -15.05 12.92 8.64
N ASP A 10 -13.78 13.27 8.85
CA ASP A 10 -13.30 14.55 9.44
C ASP A 10 -12.55 15.41 8.41
N GLY A 11 -12.66 15.07 7.12
CA GLY A 11 -11.98 15.74 6.01
C GLY A 11 -10.75 14.99 5.48
N VAL A 12 -10.02 15.67 4.58
CA VAL A 12 -8.86 15.11 3.88
C VAL A 12 -7.63 15.13 4.80
N GLN A 13 -7.03 13.97 5.04
CA GLN A 13 -5.77 13.87 5.77
C GLN A 13 -4.56 13.77 4.82
N PHE A 14 -3.50 14.49 5.16
CA PHE A 14 -2.23 14.45 4.44
C PHE A 14 -1.18 13.71 5.25
N MET A 15 -0.59 12.68 4.66
CA MET A 15 0.51 11.93 5.25
C MET A 15 1.78 12.15 4.44
N LYS A 16 2.90 12.43 5.12
CA LYS A 16 4.22 12.41 4.50
C LYS A 16 4.78 11.00 4.59
N ILE A 17 4.89 10.35 3.44
CA ILE A 17 5.43 9.00 3.32
C ILE A 17 6.97 9.07 3.41
N PRO A 18 7.62 8.33 4.32
CA PRO A 18 9.07 8.21 4.37
C PRO A 18 9.65 7.55 3.11
N ASN A 19 10.92 7.79 2.81
CA ASN A 19 11.58 7.29 1.58
C ASN A 19 11.63 5.76 1.45
N PHE A 20 11.36 5.01 2.52
CA PHE A 20 11.37 3.54 2.52
C PHE A 20 9.98 2.93 2.27
N PHE A 21 8.93 3.74 2.18
CA PHE A 21 7.59 3.31 1.78
C PHE A 21 7.30 3.74 0.35
N SER A 22 6.60 2.88 -0.39
CA SER A 22 6.06 3.18 -1.72
C SER A 22 4.53 3.08 -1.69
N VAL A 23 3.86 3.79 -2.60
CA VAL A 23 2.39 3.75 -2.73
C VAL A 23 2.03 3.47 -4.18
N ALA A 24 1.34 2.36 -4.43
CA ALA A 24 0.84 2.01 -5.74
C ALA A 24 -0.42 2.83 -6.08
N MET A 25 -0.37 3.57 -7.18
CA MET A 25 -1.51 4.37 -7.64
C MET A 25 -2.56 3.55 -8.38
N LYS A 26 -2.13 2.47 -9.04
CA LYS A 26 -3.00 1.56 -9.78
C LYS A 26 -3.53 0.46 -8.85
N PRO A 27 -4.75 -0.05 -9.11
CA PRO A 27 -5.23 -1.23 -8.41
C PRO A 27 -4.28 -2.40 -8.69
N PHE A 28 -3.96 -3.15 -7.64
CA PHE A 28 -3.17 -4.37 -7.72
C PHE A 28 -3.99 -5.45 -8.42
N ASP A 29 -3.38 -6.04 -9.43
CA ASP A 29 -3.94 -7.11 -10.22
C ASP A 29 -2.89 -8.24 -10.27
N PRO A 30 -3.19 -9.43 -9.74
CA PRO A 30 -2.22 -10.52 -9.64
C PRO A 30 -1.87 -11.15 -10.99
N GLU A 31 -2.70 -10.99 -12.03
CA GLU A 31 -2.43 -11.55 -13.36
C GLU A 31 -1.47 -10.67 -14.17
N THR A 32 -1.51 -9.35 -13.91
CA THR A 32 -0.59 -8.37 -14.53
C THR A 32 0.61 -8.02 -13.65
N TYR A 33 0.72 -8.63 -12.47
CA TYR A 33 1.89 -8.48 -11.60
C TYR A 33 3.03 -9.30 -12.18
N GLU A 34 3.77 -8.70 -13.11
CA GLU A 34 5.10 -9.20 -13.48
C GLU A 34 6.04 -8.91 -12.31
N ASP A 35 6.74 -9.93 -11.81
CA ASP A 35 7.89 -9.77 -10.92
C ASP A 35 9.01 -9.04 -11.69
N GLU A 36 8.84 -7.73 -11.93
CA GLU A 36 9.76 -6.84 -12.68
C GLU A 36 11.18 -6.78 -12.06
N ASP A 37 11.44 -7.49 -10.97
CA ASP A 37 12.64 -7.34 -10.15
C ASP A 37 13.36 -8.68 -9.83
N GLU A 38 13.00 -9.83 -10.44
CA GLU A 38 13.78 -11.07 -10.22
C GLU A 38 15.02 -11.22 -11.13
N GLU A 39 15.14 -10.47 -12.24
CA GLU A 39 16.12 -10.83 -13.26
C GLU A 39 17.55 -10.29 -13.04
N GLN A 40 17.79 -9.28 -12.18
CA GLN A 40 19.15 -8.71 -12.01
C GLN A 40 19.45 -8.15 -10.62
N VAL A 41 19.45 -8.99 -9.58
CA VAL A 41 19.74 -8.47 -8.24
C VAL A 41 20.67 -9.37 -7.43
N ASP A 42 21.90 -8.89 -7.24
CA ASP A 42 22.90 -9.41 -6.31
C ASP A 42 22.33 -9.51 -4.87
N ASP A 43 22.94 -10.30 -3.99
CA ASP A 43 22.46 -10.56 -2.61
C ASP A 43 22.12 -9.30 -1.79
N GLU A 44 22.81 -8.20 -2.03
CA GLU A 44 22.56 -6.91 -1.38
C GLU A 44 21.27 -6.24 -1.88
N GLY A 45 20.96 -6.38 -3.17
CA GLY A 45 19.72 -5.87 -3.71
C GLY A 45 18.52 -6.76 -3.42
N ARG A 46 18.68 -8.07 -3.15
CA ARG A 46 17.59 -8.93 -2.64
C ARG A 46 17.00 -8.38 -1.33
N THR A 47 17.86 -7.89 -0.45
CA THR A 47 17.44 -7.25 0.82
C THR A 47 16.65 -5.97 0.56
N ARG A 48 17.10 -5.14 -0.38
CA ARG A 48 16.40 -3.91 -0.80
C ARG A 48 15.07 -4.21 -1.50
N LEU A 49 14.99 -5.31 -2.24
CA LEU A 49 13.80 -5.76 -2.93
C LEU A 49 12.75 -6.26 -1.96
N LYS A 50 13.16 -7.04 -0.98
CA LYS A 50 12.30 -7.48 0.12
C LYS A 50 11.70 -6.29 0.88
N LEU A 51 12.52 -5.27 1.17
CA LEU A 51 12.08 -4.00 1.72
C LEU A 51 11.06 -3.26 0.83
N LYS A 52 11.24 -3.24 -0.49
CA LYS A 52 10.27 -2.64 -1.43
C LYS A 52 8.94 -3.38 -1.45
N VAL A 53 8.97 -4.72 -1.50
CA VAL A 53 7.76 -5.55 -1.57
C VAL A 53 6.96 -5.43 -0.27
N GLU A 54 7.61 -5.49 0.89
CA GLU A 54 6.96 -5.38 2.19
C GLU A 54 6.44 -3.95 2.47
N ASN A 55 7.17 -2.91 2.05
CA ASN A 55 6.82 -1.51 2.33
C ASN A 55 6.05 -0.80 1.21
N THR A 56 5.39 -1.54 0.31
CA THR A 56 4.50 -0.94 -0.71
C THR A 56 3.04 -1.03 -0.30
N ILE A 57 2.44 0.13 -0.05
CA ILE A 57 1.00 0.29 0.18
C ILE A 57 0.28 0.11 -1.16
N ARG A 58 -0.68 -0.82 -1.20
CA ARG A 58 -1.42 -1.18 -2.41
C ARG A 58 -2.89 -1.43 -2.11
N TRP A 59 -3.73 -1.23 -3.12
CA TRP A 59 -5.16 -1.46 -3.06
C TRP A 59 -5.62 -2.28 -4.26
N ARG A 60 -6.71 -3.03 -4.15
CA ARG A 60 -7.30 -3.81 -5.25
C ARG A 60 -8.82 -3.74 -5.22
N PHE A 61 -9.45 -4.14 -6.32
CA PHE A 61 -10.86 -4.48 -6.34
C PHE A 61 -11.01 -5.96 -6.01
N ALA A 62 -11.89 -6.29 -5.08
CA ALA A 62 -12.30 -7.65 -4.77
C ALA A 62 -13.81 -7.77 -4.91
N GLN A 63 -14.30 -8.99 -5.14
CA GLN A 63 -15.73 -9.26 -5.16
C GLN A 63 -16.12 -9.92 -3.84
N ASP A 64 -17.14 -9.39 -3.18
CA ASP A 64 -17.69 -10.00 -1.98
C ASP A 64 -18.59 -11.21 -2.30
N ALA A 65 -19.06 -11.91 -1.27
CA ALA A 65 -19.93 -13.08 -1.42
C ALA A 65 -21.32 -12.75 -2.01
N GLU A 66 -21.69 -11.47 -2.04
CA GLU A 66 -22.95 -10.96 -2.57
C GLU A 66 -22.81 -10.44 -4.01
N GLY A 67 -21.59 -10.51 -4.58
CA GLY A 67 -21.27 -10.09 -5.94
C GLY A 67 -20.92 -8.61 -6.09
N ASN A 68 -20.84 -7.85 -5.00
CA ASN A 68 -20.47 -6.44 -5.04
C ASN A 68 -18.96 -6.27 -5.16
N ILE A 69 -18.55 -5.22 -5.88
CA ILE A 69 -17.14 -4.83 -6.01
C ILE A 69 -16.76 -3.98 -4.80
N ILE A 70 -15.91 -4.53 -3.93
CA ILE A 70 -15.32 -3.84 -2.78
C ILE A 70 -13.88 -3.41 -3.09
N LYS A 71 -13.45 -2.30 -2.48
CA LYS A 71 -12.04 -1.87 -2.51
C LYS A 71 -11.33 -2.37 -1.27
N GLU A 72 -10.27 -3.13 -1.46
CA GLU A 72 -9.42 -3.65 -0.38
C GLU A 72 -8.05 -2.96 -0.41
N SER A 73 -7.48 -2.69 0.76
CA SER A 73 -6.11 -2.16 0.93
C SER A 73 -5.32 -3.11 1.82
N ASN A 74 -4.03 -3.29 1.54
CA ASN A 74 -3.15 -4.05 2.44
C ASN A 74 -2.80 -3.27 3.72
N ALA A 75 -2.97 -1.95 3.70
CA ALA A 75 -2.62 -1.07 4.80
C ALA A 75 -3.84 -0.39 5.42
N LYS A 76 -3.79 -0.16 6.74
CA LYS A 76 -4.81 0.52 7.55
C LYS A 76 -4.16 1.55 8.46
N ILE A 77 -4.81 2.69 8.64
CA ILE A 77 -4.40 3.69 9.64
C ILE A 77 -5.28 3.50 10.88
N VAL A 78 -4.65 3.18 12.01
CA VAL A 78 -5.30 2.99 13.30
C VAL A 78 -5.04 4.21 14.17
N ARG A 79 -6.11 4.88 14.60
CA ARG A 79 -6.07 5.96 15.59
C ARG A 79 -6.33 5.38 16.97
N TRP A 80 -5.37 5.51 17.87
CA TRP A 80 -5.45 5.06 19.25
C TRP A 80 -6.11 6.14 20.13
N SER A 81 -6.62 5.73 21.29
CA SER A 81 -7.29 6.63 22.25
C SER A 81 -6.37 7.72 22.82
N ASP A 82 -5.05 7.51 22.75
CA ASP A 82 -4.02 8.48 23.14
C ASP A 82 -3.75 9.54 22.05
N GLY A 83 -4.49 9.50 20.93
CA GLY A 83 -4.36 10.43 19.81
C GLY A 83 -3.26 10.06 18.82
N ARG A 84 -2.55 8.95 19.00
CA ARG A 84 -1.52 8.49 18.05
C ARG A 84 -2.15 7.77 16.87
N CYS A 85 -1.52 7.91 15.70
CA CYS A 85 -1.88 7.16 14.50
C CYS A 85 -0.75 6.19 14.13
N VAL A 86 -1.13 4.96 13.77
CA VAL A 86 -0.20 3.91 13.35
C VAL A 86 -0.66 3.37 12.00
N LEU A 87 0.28 3.20 11.07
CA LEU A 87 0.06 2.45 9.83
C LEU A 87 0.30 0.96 10.12
N MET A 88 -0.68 0.13 9.82
CA MET A 88 -0.63 -1.33 9.93
C MET A 88 -0.80 -1.96 8.56
#